data_AF-M0HVV9-F1
#
_entry.id   AF-M0HVV9-F1
#
_cell.length_a   1.000
_cell.length_b   1.000
_cell.length_c   1.000
_cell.angle_alpha   90.00
_cell.angle_beta   90.00
_cell.angle_gamma   90.00
#
_symmetry.space_group_name_H-M   'P 1'
#
loop_
_entity.id
_entity.type
_entity.pdbx_description
1 polymer ?
#
loop_
_entity_poly.entity_id
_entity_poly.type
_entity_poly.pdbx_seq_one_letter_code
_entity_poly.pdbx_strand_id
1 'polypeptide(L)'
;MTPQFESDKGRPVTADEMREAPGVTVEPDTTLTLALPKTGLATAEAGDLLLADIGIPRGVYDSLGIDYADPFDGARRVWLRSR
;
A
#
# COMPACT_ATOMS: atom_id res chain seq x y z
N MET A 1 -12.56 -13.95 0.83
CA MET A 1 -11.62 -14.85 1.53
C MET A 1 -10.55 -13.97 2.13
N THR A 2 -10.62 -13.70 3.43
CA THR A 2 -9.63 -12.86 4.11
C THR A 2 -8.34 -13.67 4.26
N PRO A 3 -7.18 -13.20 3.77
CA PRO A 3 -5.94 -13.92 3.97
C PRO A 3 -5.64 -14.00 5.47
N GLN A 4 -5.51 -15.22 5.99
CA GLN A 4 -5.05 -15.48 7.35
C GLN A 4 -3.53 -15.65 7.29
N PHE A 5 -2.81 -14.59 7.65
CA PHE A 5 -1.37 -14.69 7.91
C PHE A 5 -1.19 -15.25 9.33
N GLU A 6 -0.83 -16.52 9.43
CA GLU A 6 -0.49 -17.15 10.70
C GLU A 6 0.88 -16.64 11.19
N SER A 7 0.90 -15.95 12.33
CA SER A 7 2.13 -15.71 13.09
C SER A 7 2.41 -16.91 14.00
N ASP A 8 3.69 -17.15 14.29
CA ASP A 8 4.31 -18.22 15.11
C ASP A 8 3.70 -18.44 16.53
N LYS A 9 2.66 -17.69 16.93
CA LYS A 9 1.97 -17.79 18.23
C LYS A 9 0.43 -17.88 18.19
N GLY A 10 -0.20 -18.14 17.04
CA GLY A 10 -1.63 -18.51 16.99
C GLY A 10 -2.64 -17.46 17.47
N ARG A 11 -2.24 -16.19 17.67
CA ARG A 11 -3.14 -15.07 17.94
C ARG A 11 -3.32 -14.24 16.67
N PRO A 12 -4.54 -14.01 16.18
CA PRO A 12 -4.76 -13.11 15.06
C PRO A 12 -4.33 -11.70 15.48
N VAL A 13 -3.32 -11.17 14.78
CA VAL A 13 -2.93 -9.76 14.91
C VAL A 13 -4.05 -8.90 14.35
N THR A 14 -4.65 -8.06 15.19
CA THR A 14 -5.69 -7.13 14.72
C THR A 14 -5.02 -5.99 13.95
N ALA A 15 -5.75 -5.32 13.04
CA ALA A 15 -5.19 -4.23 12.23
C ALA A 15 -4.61 -3.08 13.08
N ASP A 16 -5.10 -2.93 14.31
CA ASP A 16 -4.60 -1.95 15.28
C ASP A 16 -3.23 -2.35 15.88
N GLU A 17 -2.92 -3.65 15.94
CA GLU A 17 -1.64 -4.17 16.44
C GLU A 17 -0.50 -4.04 15.43
N MET A 18 -0.82 -3.90 14.14
CA MET A 18 0.16 -3.65 13.07
C MET A 18 0.68 -2.20 13.08
N ARG A 19 0.08 -1.33 13.90
CA ARG A 19 0.45 0.09 14.03
C ARG A 19 1.52 0.35 15.07
N GLU A 20 1.74 -0.53 16.04
CA GLU A 20 2.89 -0.36 16.93
C GLU A 20 4.16 -0.68 16.13
N ALA A 21 5.00 0.33 15.93
CA ALA A 21 6.32 0.12 15.37
C ALA A 21 7.17 -0.58 16.44
N PRO A 22 7.37 -1.91 16.37
CA PRO A 22 8.01 -2.65 17.45
C PRO A 22 9.52 -2.48 17.28
N GLY A 23 10.05 -1.36 17.77
CA GLY A 23 11.47 -1.04 17.77
C GLY A 23 11.85 0.21 16.96
N VAL A 24 13.07 0.22 16.42
CA VAL A 24 13.63 1.38 15.71
C VAL A 24 12.84 1.62 14.43
N THR A 25 12.39 2.88 14.27
CA THR A 25 11.62 3.34 13.11
C THR A 25 12.44 4.34 12.31
N VAL A 26 12.19 4.39 11.00
CA VAL A 26 12.69 5.44 10.11
C VAL A 26 11.53 6.38 9.80
N GLU A 27 11.79 7.68 9.86
CA GLU A 27 10.87 8.72 9.39
C GLU A 27 11.26 9.07 7.94
N PRO A 28 10.52 8.60 6.92
CA PRO A 28 10.88 8.87 5.54
C PRO A 28 10.41 10.26 5.12
N ASP A 29 11.28 10.99 4.40
CA ASP A 29 10.85 12.19 3.68
C ASP A 29 9.89 11.86 2.52
N THR A 30 10.01 10.67 1.94
CA THR A 30 9.16 10.22 0.81
C THR A 30 9.01 8.70 0.83
N THR A 31 7.79 8.22 0.60
CA THR A 31 7.47 6.79 0.45
C THR A 31 6.98 6.48 -0.97
N LEU A 32 7.63 5.51 -1.62
CA LEU A 32 7.19 4.94 -2.90
C LEU A 32 6.28 3.72 -2.66
N THR A 33 5.03 3.80 -3.10
CA THR A 33 4.09 2.67 -3.04
C THR A 33 3.91 2.00 -4.40
N LEU A 34 3.77 0.69 -4.38
CA LEU A 34 3.75 -0.16 -5.58
C LEU A 34 2.34 -0.69 -5.88
N ALA A 35 2.01 -0.89 -7.16
CA ALA A 35 0.71 -1.37 -7.62
C ALA A 35 -0.44 -0.38 -7.33
N LEU A 36 -1.08 -0.49 -6.17
CA LEU A 36 -2.12 0.43 -5.71
C LEU A 36 -1.72 1.09 -4.38
N PRO A 37 -2.22 2.31 -4.11
CA PRO A 37 -2.10 2.91 -2.79
C PRO A 37 -2.65 1.97 -1.72
N LYS A 38 -1.87 1.78 -0.65
CA LYS A 38 -2.24 0.90 0.46
C LYS A 38 -2.97 1.74 1.50
N THR A 39 -4.12 1.26 1.96
CA THR A 39 -4.96 1.99 2.93
C THR A 39 -4.21 2.33 4.22
N GLY A 40 -3.26 1.49 4.65
CA GLY A 40 -2.40 1.78 5.79
C GLY A 40 -1.58 3.07 5.66
N LEU A 41 -1.20 3.46 4.43
CA LEU A 41 -0.42 4.67 4.17
C LEU A 41 -1.21 5.97 4.41
N ALA A 42 -2.55 5.93 4.40
CA ALA A 42 -3.38 7.10 4.68
C ALA A 42 -3.24 7.60 6.13
N THR A 43 -2.72 6.76 7.02
CA THR A 43 -2.63 7.04 8.46
C THR A 43 -1.24 6.79 9.01
N ALA A 44 -0.24 6.58 8.14
CA ALA A 44 1.14 6.35 8.51
C ALA A 44 1.95 7.64 8.33
N GLU A 45 2.96 7.82 9.18
CA GLU A 45 4.00 8.85 9.00
C GLU A 45 4.90 8.43 7.82
N ALA A 46 4.44 8.68 6.60
CA ALA A 46 5.05 8.16 5.37
C ALA A 46 5.72 9.25 4.51
N GLY A 47 5.78 10.49 4.99
CA GLY A 47 6.24 11.63 4.21
C GLY A 47 5.41 11.85 2.95
N ASP A 48 6.03 12.39 1.90
CA ASP A 48 5.37 12.53 0.60
C ASP A 48 5.13 11.15 -0.05
N LEU A 49 3.97 10.97 -0.68
CA LEU A 49 3.60 9.70 -1.30
C LEU A 49 3.76 9.73 -2.81
N LEU A 50 4.50 8.76 -3.34
CA LEU A 50 4.68 8.55 -4.77
C LEU A 50 4.17 7.15 -5.14
N LEU A 51 3.33 7.05 -6.18
CA LEU A 51 2.88 5.79 -6.75
C LEU A 51 3.78 5.42 -7.93
N ALA A 52 4.24 4.17 -8.01
CA ALA A 52 5.00 3.64 -9.16
C ALA A 52 4.22 2.60 -9.97
N ASP A 53 4.31 2.73 -11.29
CA ASP A 53 3.90 1.70 -12.23
C ASP A 53 4.96 0.58 -12.26
N ILE A 54 4.54 -0.64 -11.90
CA ILE A 54 5.37 -1.85 -11.95
C ILE A 54 4.95 -2.81 -13.06
N GLY A 55 4.12 -2.34 -14.01
CA GLY A 55 3.73 -3.11 -15.19
C GLY A 55 2.69 -4.20 -14.92
N ILE A 56 1.86 -4.04 -13.89
CA ILE A 56 0.75 -4.98 -13.64
C ILE A 56 -0.25 -4.88 -14.79
N PRO A 57 -0.54 -5.97 -15.51
CA PRO A 57 -1.52 -5.96 -16.59
C PRO A 57 -2.93 -5.63 -16.07
N ARG A 58 -3.70 -4.86 -16.84
CA ARG A 58 -5.10 -4.52 -16.52
C ARG A 58 -5.95 -5.74 -16.13
N GLY A 59 -5.80 -6.85 -16.86
CA GLY A 59 -6.54 -8.09 -16.59
C GLY A 59 -6.33 -8.68 -15.19
N VAL A 60 -5.23 -8.34 -14.49
CA VAL A 60 -5.03 -8.71 -13.09
C VAL A 60 -6.02 -7.96 -12.19
N TYR A 61 -6.19 -6.65 -12.38
CA TYR A 61 -7.17 -5.86 -11.64
C TYR A 61 -8.61 -6.29 -11.95
N ASP A 62 -8.89 -6.56 -13.23
CA ASP A 62 -10.21 -7.05 -13.66
C ASP A 62 -10.56 -8.37 -12.98
N SER A 63 -9.61 -9.31 -12.88
CA SER A 63 -9.80 -10.61 -12.21
C SER A 63 -10.10 -10.48 -10.71
N LEU A 64 -9.69 -9.37 -10.10
CA LEU A 64 -9.94 -9.03 -8.70
C LEU A 64 -11.21 -8.19 -8.52
N GLY A 65 -11.92 -7.83 -9.60
CA GLY A 65 -13.09 -6.96 -9.56
C GLY A 65 -12.76 -5.52 -9.14
N ILE A 66 -11.52 -5.07 -9.39
CA ILE A 66 -11.07 -3.71 -9.06
C ILE A 66 -11.28 -2.82 -10.29
N ASP A 67 -12.10 -1.79 -10.16
CA ASP A 67 -12.26 -0.75 -11.20
C ASP A 67 -11.01 0.12 -11.26
N TYR A 68 -10.06 -0.29 -12.09
CA TYR A 68 -8.76 0.36 -12.24
C TYR A 68 -8.76 1.37 -13.39
N ALA A 69 -8.62 2.65 -13.06
CA ALA A 69 -8.23 3.70 -13.99
C ALA A 69 -6.72 3.92 -13.92
N ASP A 70 -6.06 4.03 -15.07
CA ASP A 70 -4.62 4.31 -15.14
C ASP A 70 -4.35 5.75 -14.65
N PRO A 71 -3.66 5.94 -13.51
CA PRO A 71 -3.39 7.28 -12.99
C PRO A 71 -2.13 7.91 -13.59
N PHE A 72 -1.38 7.19 -14.43
CA PHE A 72 -0.02 7.60 -14.80
C PHE A 72 0.06 8.51 -16.02
N ASP A 73 -0.95 8.57 -16.88
CA ASP A 73 -0.96 9.40 -18.11
C ASP A 73 0.36 9.29 -18.92
N GLY A 74 0.84 8.05 -19.09
CA GLY A 74 2.10 7.74 -19.78
C GLY A 74 3.38 7.93 -18.96
N ALA A 75 3.30 8.45 -17.73
CA ALA A 75 4.42 8.49 -16.79
C ALA A 75 4.69 7.10 -16.16
N ARG A 76 5.77 6.99 -15.38
CA ARG A 76 6.08 5.79 -14.56
C ARG A 76 5.81 5.97 -13.08
N ARG A 77 5.55 7.22 -12.67
CA ARG A 77 5.30 7.59 -11.30
C ARG A 77 4.45 8.85 -11.21
N VAL A 78 3.61 8.93 -10.19
CA VAL A 78 2.77 10.10 -9.92
C VAL A 78 2.73 10.38 -8.42
N TRP A 79 2.74 11.67 -8.07
CA TRP A 79 2.56 12.10 -6.69
C TRP A 79 1.11 11.86 -6.27
N LEU A 80 0.93 11.22 -5.12
CA LEU A 80 -0.38 11.05 -4.50
C LEU A 80 -0.65 12.25 -3.61
N ARG A 81 -1.88 12.75 -3.67
CA ARG A 81 -2.36 13.76 -2.72
C ARG A 81 -3.27 13.06 -1.71
N SER A 82 -2.92 13.14 -0.43
CA SER A 82 -3.87 12.80 0.63
C SER A 82 -4.95 13.90 0.68
N ARG A 83 -6.20 13.52 0.91
CA ARG A 83 -7.31 14.46 1.15
C ARG A 83 -7.55 14.59 2.64
#